data_AF-A0A485KKB7-F1
#
_entry.id   AF-A0A485KKB7-F1
#
_cell.length_a   1.000
_cell.length_b   1.000
_cell.length_c   1.000
_cell.angle_alpha   90.00
_cell.angle_beta   90.00
_cell.angle_gamma   90.00
#
_symmetry.space_group_name_H-M   'P 1'
#
loop_
_entity.id
_entity.type
_entity.pdbx_description
1 polymer ?
#
loop_
_entity_poly.entity_id
_entity_poly.type
_entity_poly.pdbx_seq_one_letter_code
_entity_poly.pdbx_strand_id
1 'polypeptide(L)'
;MKSAIALLVTAALAASPAFAACSKSQIQSWMASCDRLPTNQQKCDSRACHRAIHWLVEPETRDCYVNLGLGPVSDLDKYIALDEFCHAEDVRALELEFVQLVNNTSE
;
A
#
# COMPACT_ATOMS: atom_id res chain seq x y z
N MET A 1 45.56 -33.37 -27.82
CA MET A 1 44.43 -32.53 -28.24
C MET A 1 43.73 -32.04 -26.98
N LYS A 2 43.76 -30.73 -26.71
CA LYS A 2 43.24 -30.11 -25.48
C LYS A 2 41.80 -29.64 -25.75
N SER A 3 40.81 -30.30 -25.17
CA SER A 3 39.43 -29.81 -25.20
C SER A 3 39.18 -28.95 -23.95
N ALA A 4 39.06 -27.64 -24.15
CA ALA A 4 38.55 -26.72 -23.14
C ALA A 4 37.05 -26.53 -23.38
N ILE A 5 36.22 -27.06 -22.48
CA ILE A 5 34.78 -26.80 -22.47
C ILE A 5 34.58 -25.46 -21.76
N ALA A 6 34.23 -24.43 -22.53
CA ALA A 6 33.88 -23.13 -21.99
C ALA A 6 32.44 -23.18 -21.43
N LEU A 7 32.30 -23.14 -20.11
CA LEU A 7 31.03 -22.87 -19.45
C LEU A 7 30.68 -21.39 -19.64
N LEU A 8 29.67 -21.13 -20.47
CA LEU A 8 29.00 -19.84 -20.54
C LEU A 8 28.05 -19.72 -19.35
N VAL A 9 28.47 -19.01 -18.30
CA VAL A 9 27.58 -18.56 -17.23
C VAL A 9 26.84 -17.33 -17.74
N THR A 10 25.66 -17.52 -18.31
CA THR A 10 24.72 -16.42 -18.54
C THR A 10 24.19 -15.97 -17.19
N ALA A 11 24.74 -14.87 -16.67
CA ALA A 11 24.13 -14.12 -15.59
C ALA A 11 22.81 -13.55 -16.12
N ALA A 12 21.69 -14.20 -15.82
CA ALA A 12 20.39 -13.59 -15.96
C ALA A 12 20.33 -12.45 -14.95
N LEU A 13 20.44 -11.20 -15.42
CA LEU A 13 19.99 -10.07 -14.62
C LEU A 13 18.49 -10.31 -14.41
N ALA A 14 18.14 -10.77 -13.21
CA ALA A 14 16.77 -10.74 -12.74
C ALA A 14 16.37 -9.25 -12.72
N ALA A 15 15.73 -8.79 -13.79
CA ALA A 15 14.99 -7.55 -13.75
C ALA A 15 13.91 -7.78 -12.69
N SER A 16 14.15 -7.27 -11.47
CA SER A 16 13.11 -7.17 -10.47
C SER A 16 11.90 -6.54 -11.17
N PRO A 17 10.70 -7.15 -11.11
CA PRO A 17 9.53 -6.48 -11.65
C PRO A 17 9.49 -5.13 -10.95
N ALA A 18 9.69 -4.05 -11.70
CA ALA A 18 9.45 -2.71 -11.17
C ALA A 18 8.03 -2.78 -10.58
N PHE A 19 7.95 -2.70 -9.26
CA PHE A 19 6.75 -2.95 -8.49
C PHE A 19 5.58 -2.23 -9.16
N ALA A 20 4.42 -2.87 -9.29
CA ALA A 20 3.24 -2.23 -9.86
C ALA A 20 2.90 -0.90 -9.12
N ALA A 21 3.35 -0.74 -7.88
CA ALA A 21 3.30 0.49 -7.09
C ALA A 21 4.07 1.69 -7.70
N CYS A 22 5.14 1.46 -8.47
CA CYS A 22 6.02 2.52 -8.99
C CYS A 22 5.61 3.04 -10.38
N SER A 23 4.32 3.12 -10.64
CA SER A 23 3.76 3.70 -11.86
C SER A 23 3.05 5.02 -11.57
N LYS A 24 3.58 6.11 -12.11
CA LYS A 24 3.01 7.47 -11.94
C LYS A 24 1.52 7.53 -12.29
N SER A 25 1.13 6.98 -13.44
CA SER A 25 -0.27 6.99 -13.88
C SER A 25 -1.16 6.13 -12.99
N GLN A 26 -0.62 5.05 -12.43
CA GLN A 26 -1.37 4.15 -11.55
C GLN A 26 -1.63 4.80 -10.19
N ILE A 27 -0.60 5.41 -9.57
CA ILE A 27 -0.77 6.15 -8.31
C ILE A 27 -1.78 7.28 -8.49
N GLN A 28 -1.67 8.06 -9.56
CA GLN A 28 -2.63 9.12 -9.87
C GLN A 28 -4.05 8.58 -10.09
N SER A 29 -4.20 7.42 -10.73
CA SER A 29 -5.50 6.76 -10.92
C SER A 29 -6.11 6.29 -9.60
N TRP A 30 -5.29 5.76 -8.68
CA TRP A 30 -5.73 5.39 -7.34
C TRP A 30 -6.23 6.61 -6.57
N MET A 31 -5.45 7.70 -6.55
CA MET A 31 -5.86 8.96 -5.94
C MET A 31 -7.18 9.49 -6.51
N ALA A 32 -7.30 9.53 -7.84
CA ALA A 32 -8.49 10.02 -8.54
C ALA A 32 -9.74 9.17 -8.24
N SER A 33 -9.57 7.87 -7.99
CA SER A 33 -10.69 6.98 -7.65
C SER A 33 -11.40 7.39 -6.35
N CYS A 34 -10.65 8.00 -5.42
CA CYS A 34 -11.10 8.48 -4.13
C CYS A 34 -11.44 9.98 -4.12
N ASP A 35 -10.59 10.82 -4.72
CA ASP A 35 -10.69 12.28 -4.64
C ASP A 35 -11.93 12.84 -5.36
N ARG A 36 -12.51 12.08 -6.29
CA ARG A 36 -13.77 12.43 -6.96
C ARG A 36 -15.02 12.24 -6.08
N LEU A 37 -14.90 11.56 -4.95
CA LEU A 37 -16.02 11.23 -4.06
C LEU A 37 -16.08 12.24 -2.91
N PRO A 38 -17.23 12.88 -2.66
CA PRO A 38 -17.28 14.04 -1.77
C PRO A 38 -17.30 13.69 -0.28
N THR A 39 -17.67 12.46 0.13
CA THR A 39 -17.72 12.08 1.55
C THR A 39 -16.88 10.83 1.85
N ASN A 40 -16.42 10.68 3.10
CA ASN A 40 -15.68 9.50 3.53
C ASN A 40 -16.51 8.22 3.40
N GLN A 41 -17.80 8.26 3.73
CA GLN A 41 -18.68 7.10 3.55
C GLN A 41 -18.74 6.66 2.09
N GLN A 42 -18.93 7.58 1.15
CA GLN A 42 -18.94 7.24 -0.27
C GLN A 42 -17.60 6.67 -0.77
N LYS A 43 -16.49 7.13 -0.20
CA LYS A 43 -15.15 6.57 -0.47
C LYS A 43 -15.03 5.13 0.03
N CYS A 44 -15.48 4.85 1.25
CA CYS A 44 -15.47 3.49 1.82
C CYS A 44 -16.40 2.53 1.06
N ASP A 45 -17.58 3.01 0.64
CA ASP A 45 -18.56 2.22 -0.12
C ASP A 45 -18.09 1.93 -1.57
N SER A 46 -17.17 2.74 -2.09
CA SER A 46 -16.64 2.57 -3.44
C SER A 46 -15.56 1.48 -3.47
N ARG A 47 -15.87 0.31 -4.04
CA ARG A 47 -14.88 -0.78 -4.24
C ARG A 47 -13.58 -0.34 -4.91
N ALA A 48 -13.65 0.66 -5.81
CA ALA A 48 -12.48 1.19 -6.50
C ALA A 48 -11.61 2.02 -5.54
N CYS A 49 -12.21 2.95 -4.80
CA CYS A 49 -11.48 3.76 -3.83
C CYS A 49 -10.98 2.90 -2.65
N HIS A 50 -11.82 2.03 -2.08
CA HIS A 50 -11.45 1.14 -0.98
C HIS A 50 -10.20 0.31 -1.31
N ARG A 51 -10.16 -0.30 -2.51
CA ARG A 51 -8.97 -1.01 -2.98
C ARG A 51 -7.78 -0.08 -3.18
N ALA A 52 -7.99 1.11 -3.73
CA ALA A 52 -6.94 2.08 -3.98
C ALA A 52 -6.27 2.53 -2.67
N ILE A 53 -7.03 2.72 -1.60
CA ILE A 53 -6.51 3.12 -0.29
C ILE A 53 -5.47 2.11 0.21
N HIS A 54 -5.76 0.80 0.17
CA HIS A 54 -4.79 -0.21 0.59
C HIS A 54 -3.45 -0.11 -0.14
N TRP A 55 -3.44 0.26 -1.43
CA TRP A 55 -2.19 0.50 -2.14
C TRP A 55 -1.55 1.84 -1.76
N LEU A 56 -2.33 2.90 -1.56
CA LEU A 56 -1.84 4.25 -1.26
C LEU A 56 -1.25 4.38 0.15
N VAL A 57 -1.61 3.49 1.08
CA VAL A 57 -1.05 3.44 2.44
C VAL A 57 0.20 2.57 2.55
N GLU A 58 0.47 1.70 1.56
CA GLU A 58 1.67 0.87 1.55
C GLU A 58 2.95 1.72 1.50
N PRO A 59 3.97 1.42 2.34
CA PRO A 59 5.24 2.14 2.36
C PRO A 59 5.91 2.24 0.97
N GLU A 60 5.87 1.15 0.20
CA GLU A 60 6.48 1.08 -1.12
C GLU A 60 5.83 2.07 -2.11
N THR A 61 4.50 2.16 -2.12
CA THR A 61 3.77 3.13 -2.94
C THR A 61 4.08 4.56 -2.52
N ARG A 62 4.20 4.80 -1.21
CA ARG A 62 4.54 6.12 -0.64
C ARG A 62 5.96 6.55 -1.03
N ASP A 63 6.92 5.64 -1.01
CA ASP A 63 8.29 5.88 -1.49
C ASP A 63 8.30 6.14 -3.00
N CYS A 64 7.55 5.34 -3.78
CA CYS A 64 7.40 5.56 -5.21
C CYS A 64 6.80 6.94 -5.52
N TYR A 65 5.81 7.40 -4.77
CA TYR A 65 5.18 8.71 -4.97
C TYR A 65 6.20 9.86 -4.89
N VAL A 66 7.09 9.82 -3.90
CA VAL A 66 8.17 10.80 -3.73
C VAL A 66 9.23 10.65 -4.82
N ASN A 67 9.70 9.44 -5.09
CA ASN A 67 10.74 9.17 -6.09
C ASN A 67 10.31 9.55 -7.52
N LEU A 68 9.00 9.48 -7.82
CA LEU A 68 8.42 9.88 -9.10
C LEU A 68 8.13 11.39 -9.19
N GLY A 69 8.41 12.16 -8.12
CA GLY A 69 8.23 13.61 -8.06
C GLY A 69 6.77 14.05 -8.09
N LEU A 70 5.86 13.26 -7.49
CA LEU A 70 4.43 13.60 -7.44
C LEU A 70 4.08 14.60 -6.34
N GLY A 71 4.88 14.66 -5.28
CA GLY A 71 4.69 15.55 -4.13
C GLY A 71 5.44 15.03 -2.90
N PRO A 72 5.34 15.73 -1.76
CA PRO A 72 5.78 15.19 -0.47
C PRO A 72 4.91 14.00 -0.04
N VAL A 73 5.50 13.05 0.69
CA VAL A 73 4.78 11.85 1.17
C VAL A 73 3.53 12.19 2.01
N SER A 74 3.51 13.34 2.67
CA SER A 74 2.39 13.85 3.48
C SER A 74 1.11 14.06 2.67
N ASP A 75 1.19 14.22 1.35
CA ASP A 75 0.01 14.33 0.48
C ASP A 75 -0.84 13.06 0.50
N LEU A 76 -0.24 11.93 0.89
CA LEU A 76 -0.91 10.63 1.01
C LEU A 76 -1.46 10.36 2.41
N ASP A 77 -1.16 11.18 3.43
CA ASP A 77 -1.63 10.96 4.81
C ASP A 77 -3.16 11.01 4.92
N LYS A 78 -3.81 11.76 4.03
CA LYS A 78 -5.28 11.77 3.91
C LYS A 78 -5.87 10.39 3.58
N TYR A 79 -5.11 9.50 2.94
CA TYR A 79 -5.56 8.14 2.65
C TYR A 79 -5.34 7.19 3.83
N ILE A 80 -4.33 7.44 4.69
CA ILE A 80 -4.19 6.73 5.97
C ILE A 80 -5.40 7.01 6.85
N ALA A 81 -5.71 8.29 7.08
CA ALA A 81 -6.87 8.67 7.88
C ALA A 81 -8.20 8.14 7.31
N LEU A 82 -8.27 7.95 5.99
CA LEU A 82 -9.43 7.37 5.34
C LEU A 82 -9.51 5.85 5.51
N ASP A 83 -8.38 5.13 5.45
CA ASP A 83 -8.29 3.71 5.76
C ASP A 83 -8.77 3.45 7.20
N GLU A 84 -8.23 4.21 8.16
CA GLU A 84 -8.64 4.17 9.57
C GLU A 84 -10.14 4.41 9.73
N PHE A 85 -10.69 5.40 9.01
CA PHE A 85 -12.13 5.66 9.03
C PHE A 85 -12.95 4.49 8.48
N CYS A 86 -12.52 3.88 7.37
CA CYS A 86 -13.22 2.75 6.76
C CYS A 86 -13.16 1.48 7.63
N HIS A 87 -12.16 1.35 8.50
CA HIS A 87 -11.91 0.20 9.36
C HIS A 87 -12.12 0.47 10.86
N ALA A 88 -12.76 1.59 11.22
CA ALA A 88 -12.90 2.02 12.62
C ALA A 88 -13.60 0.97 13.51
N GLU A 89 -14.51 0.18 12.94
CA GLU A 89 -15.18 -0.92 13.64
C GLU A 89 -14.27 -2.13 13.90
N ASP A 90 -13.38 -2.44 12.96
CA ASP A 90 -12.36 -3.49 13.10
C ASP A 90 -11.35 -3.11 14.20
N VAL A 91 -10.88 -1.85 14.17
CA VAL A 91 -9.96 -1.31 15.19
C VAL A 91 -10.58 -1.37 16.58
N ARG A 92 -11.84 -0.93 16.73
CA ARG A 92 -12.54 -0.97 18.01
C ARG A 92 -12.72 -2.40 18.53
N ALA A 93 -12.97 -3.36 17.65
CA ALA A 93 -13.11 -4.76 18.04
C ALA A 93 -11.78 -5.32 18.60
N LEU A 94 -10.67 -5.02 17.93
CA LEU A 94 -9.32 -5.42 18.39
C LEU A 94 -8.95 -4.75 19.73
N GLU A 95 -9.29 -3.48 19.92
CA GLU A 95 -9.06 -2.78 21.18
C GLU A 95 -9.82 -3.43 22.34
N LEU A 96 -11.08 -3.81 22.12
CA LEU A 96 -11.89 -4.50 23.14
C LEU A 96 -11.34 -5.89 23.48
N GLU A 97 -10.89 -6.65 22.48
CA GLU A 97 -10.26 -7.96 22.68
C GLU A 97 -8.96 -7.83 23.47
N PHE A 98 -8.12 -6.84 23.16
CA PHE A 98 -6.89 -6.56 23.89
C PHE A 98 -7.17 -6.21 25.36
N VAL A 99 -8.16 -5.36 25.63
CA VAL A 99 -8.56 -5.02 27.01
C VAL A 99 -9.01 -6.24 27.79
N GLN A 100 -9.78 -7.16 27.18
CA GLN A 100 -10.19 -8.41 27.82
C GLN A 100 -8.99 -9.31 28.13
N LEU A 101 -8.05 -9.46 27.19
CA LEU A 101 -6.84 -10.25 27.41
C LEU A 101 -6.00 -9.70 28.57
N VAL A 102 -5.76 -8.39 28.61
CA VAL A 102 -5.00 -7.74 29.70
C VAL A 102 -5.69 -7.95 31.06
N ASN A 103 -7.00 -7.75 31.12
CA ASN A 103 -7.76 -7.93 32.36
C ASN A 103 -7.78 -9.38 32.84
N ASN A 104 -7.80 -10.36 31.93
CA ASN A 104 -7.82 -11.79 32.27
C ASN A 104 -6.43 -12.36 32.63
N THR A 105 -5.34 -11.66 32.30
CA THR A 105 -3.98 -12.04 32.73
C THR A 105 -3.58 -11.48 34.11
N SER A 106 -4.51 -10.77 34.77
CA SER A 106 -4.30 -10.12 36.07
C SER A 106 -4.76 -10.96 37.27
N GLU A 107 -5.28 -12.19 37.04
CA GLU A 107 -5.71 -13.14 38.07
C GLU A 107 -4.72 -14.29 38.28
#